data_AF-A0A3D8YDJ7-F1
#
_entry.id   AF-A0A3D8YDJ7-F1
#
_cell.length_a   1.000
_cell.length_b   1.000
_cell.length_c   1.000
_cell.angle_alpha   90.00
_cell.angle_beta   90.00
_cell.angle_gamma   90.00
#
_symmetry.space_group_name_H-M   'P 1'
#
loop_
_entity.id
_entity.type
_entity.pdbx_description
1 polymer ?
#
loop_
_entity_poly.entity_id
_entity_poly.type
_entity_poly.pdbx_seq_one_letter_code
_entity_poly.pdbx_strand_id
1 'polypeptide(L)'
;MPANKKYLTKSPWLRLSKILAGSLGGYAVMMSLHVCLTAFFPKENVIITAYFTGYILWACLLLYAFIAQNVWKVWAIYLLMTLVFSLPYLLNFNLHHGS
;
A
#
# COMPACT_ATOMS: atom_id res chain seq x y z
N MET A 1 -25.92 -25.13 2.14
CA MET A 1 -25.38 -25.23 3.53
C MET A 1 -25.17 -23.82 4.09
N PRO A 2 -25.57 -23.51 5.33
CA PRO A 2 -25.34 -22.20 5.93
C PRO A 2 -23.87 -22.01 6.35
N ALA A 3 -23.28 -20.87 6.02
CA ALA A 3 -21.88 -20.55 6.34
C ALA A 3 -21.66 -20.39 7.86
N ASN A 4 -20.55 -20.92 8.36
CA ASN A 4 -20.21 -20.86 9.79
C ASN A 4 -19.88 -19.41 10.22
N LYS A 5 -20.70 -18.86 11.12
CA LYS A 5 -20.62 -17.46 11.59
C LYS A 5 -19.34 -17.13 12.38
N LYS A 6 -18.53 -18.12 12.78
CA LYS A 6 -17.24 -17.92 13.46
C LYS A 6 -16.21 -17.20 12.58
N TYR A 7 -16.26 -17.40 11.27
CA TYR A 7 -15.29 -16.85 10.30
C TYR A 7 -15.78 -15.57 9.62
N LEU A 8 -17.05 -15.20 9.83
CA LEU A 8 -17.62 -13.98 9.27
C LEU A 8 -17.26 -12.80 10.18
N THR A 9 -16.58 -11.81 9.61
CA THR A 9 -16.33 -10.52 10.29
C THR A 9 -17.68 -9.95 10.74
N LYS A 10 -17.91 -9.84 12.06
CA LYS A 10 -19.24 -9.53 12.61
C LYS A 10 -19.60 -8.04 12.52
N SER A 11 -18.61 -7.15 12.61
CA SER A 11 -18.83 -5.69 12.58
C SER A 11 -18.74 -5.14 11.15
N PRO A 12 -19.77 -4.44 10.65
CA PRO A 12 -19.73 -3.75 9.36
C PRO A 12 -18.57 -2.75 9.24
N TRP A 13 -18.25 -2.04 10.33
CA TRP A 13 -17.13 -1.10 10.38
C TRP A 13 -15.78 -1.76 10.19
N LEU A 14 -15.60 -2.97 10.74
CA LEU A 14 -14.36 -3.72 10.56
C LEU A 14 -14.20 -4.20 9.11
N ARG A 15 -15.32 -4.56 8.45
CA ARG A 15 -15.31 -4.90 7.02
C ARG A 15 -14.96 -3.69 6.16
N LEU A 16 -15.57 -2.54 6.43
CA LEU A 16 -15.27 -1.29 5.73
C LEU A 16 -13.80 -0.91 5.92
N SER A 17 -13.28 -1.01 7.15
CA SER A 17 -11.86 -0.73 7.44
C SER A 17 -10.93 -1.66 6.67
N LYS A 18 -11.26 -2.96 6.52
CA LYS A 18 -10.47 -3.89 5.70
C LYS A 18 -10.49 -3.53 4.23
N ILE A 19 -11.66 -3.14 3.69
CA ILE A 19 -11.79 -2.68 2.30
C ILE A 19 -10.91 -1.44 2.10
N LEU A 20 -11.02 -0.43 2.99
CA LEU A 20 -10.24 0.81 2.91
C LEU A 20 -8.74 0.59 3.11
N ALA A 21 -8.35 -0.30 4.04
CA ALA A 21 -6.95 -0.66 4.25
C ALA A 21 -6.37 -1.33 3.00
N GLY A 22 -7.11 -2.26 2.39
CA GLY A 22 -6.68 -2.95 1.18
C GLY A 22 -6.65 -2.04 -0.04
N SER A 23 -7.69 -1.24 -0.26
CA SER A 23 -7.77 -0.33 -1.39
C SER A 23 -6.86 0.88 -1.20
N LEU A 24 -7.20 1.79 -0.29
CA LEU A 24 -6.52 3.07 -0.11
C LEU A 24 -5.14 2.90 0.53
N GLY A 25 -5.06 2.11 1.61
CA GLY A 25 -3.80 1.85 2.30
C GLY A 25 -2.81 1.07 1.43
N GLY A 26 -3.27 -0.01 0.79
CA GLY A 26 -2.46 -0.79 -0.14
C GLY A 26 -1.98 0.03 -1.35
N TYR A 27 -2.84 0.92 -1.88
CA TYR A 27 -2.48 1.78 -3.01
C TYR A 27 -1.40 2.79 -2.61
N ALA A 28 -1.51 3.38 -1.40
CA ALA A 28 -0.50 4.30 -0.88
C ALA A 28 0.88 3.63 -0.72
N VAL A 29 0.92 2.41 -0.18
CA VAL A 29 2.16 1.61 -0.06
C VAL A 29 2.74 1.29 -1.44
N MET A 30 1.90 0.87 -2.38
CA MET A 30 2.33 0.57 -3.75
C MET A 30 2.92 1.80 -4.44
N MET A 31 2.24 2.94 -4.38
CA MET A 31 2.72 4.18 -5.01
C MET A 31 4.02 4.66 -4.37
N SER A 32 4.09 4.70 -3.05
CA SER A 32 5.29 5.13 -2.33
C SER A 32 6.49 4.23 -2.60
N LEU A 33 6.31 2.91 -2.74
CA LEU A 33 7.37 2.00 -3.16
C LEU A 33 7.90 2.36 -4.56
N HIS A 34 7.03 2.56 -5.55
CA HIS A 34 7.48 2.90 -6.90
C HIS A 34 8.15 4.27 -6.95
N VAL A 35 7.68 5.24 -6.16
CA VAL A 35 8.37 6.53 -5.97
C VAL A 35 9.75 6.32 -5.37
N CYS A 36 9.89 5.47 -4.34
CA CYS A 36 11.20 5.11 -3.77
C CYS A 36 12.13 4.50 -4.83
N LEU A 37 11.63 3.63 -5.69
CA LEU A 37 12.42 3.02 -6.77
C LEU A 37 12.94 4.06 -7.77
N THR A 38 12.22 5.17 -8.00
CA THR A 38 12.72 6.26 -8.86
C THR A 38 13.96 6.97 -8.31
N ALA A 39 14.29 6.79 -7.02
CA ALA A 39 15.53 7.29 -6.44
C ALA A 39 16.76 6.45 -6.85
N PHE A 40 16.56 5.19 -7.27
CA PHE A 40 17.63 4.25 -7.63
C PHE A 40 17.68 3.93 -9.13
N PHE A 41 16.57 4.10 -9.85
CA PHE A 41 16.43 3.71 -11.25
C PHE A 41 15.89 4.87 -12.11
N PRO A 42 16.12 4.84 -13.45
CA PRO A 42 15.54 5.81 -14.36
C PRO A 42 14.02 5.87 -14.26
N LYS A 43 13.46 7.07 -14.09
CA LYS A 43 12.03 7.31 -13.85
C LYS A 43 11.13 6.67 -14.91
N GLU A 44 11.50 6.80 -16.18
CA GLU A 44 10.76 6.26 -17.32
C GLU A 44 10.59 4.74 -17.22
N ASN A 45 11.68 4.03 -16.92
CA ASN A 45 11.66 2.58 -16.76
C ASN A 45 10.82 2.15 -15.56
N VAL A 46 10.94 2.86 -14.44
CA VAL A 46 10.13 2.58 -13.24
C VAL A 46 8.65 2.78 -13.53
N ILE A 47 8.26 3.86 -14.20
CA ILE A 47 6.85 4.14 -14.54
C ILE A 47 6.29 3.07 -15.47
N ILE A 48 7.02 2.69 -16.54
CA ILE A 48 6.57 1.67 -17.50
C ILE A 48 6.36 0.33 -16.80
N THR A 49 7.31 -0.09 -15.95
CA THR A 49 7.20 -1.35 -15.21
C THR A 49 6.12 -1.30 -14.12
N ALA A 50 5.90 -0.15 -13.49
CA ALA A 50 4.89 0.08 -12.45
C ALA A 50 3.46 -0.20 -12.92
N TYR A 51 3.15 -0.06 -14.21
CA TYR A 51 1.84 -0.42 -14.74
C TYR A 51 1.48 -1.89 -14.46
N PHE A 52 2.46 -2.78 -14.52
CA PHE A 52 2.26 -4.20 -14.23
C PHE A 52 2.56 -4.52 -12.76
N THR A 53 3.74 -4.12 -12.27
CA THR A 53 4.18 -4.46 -10.92
C THR A 53 3.34 -3.76 -9.85
N GLY A 54 2.88 -2.54 -10.10
CA GLY A 54 1.98 -1.80 -9.22
C GLY A 54 0.64 -2.49 -9.06
N TYR A 55 0.02 -2.94 -10.14
CA TYR A 55 -1.25 -3.66 -10.04
C TYR A 55 -1.11 -4.98 -9.25
N ILE A 56 -0.07 -5.76 -9.54
CA ILE A 56 0.19 -7.03 -8.85
C ILE A 56 0.44 -6.79 -7.36
N LEU A 57 1.32 -5.84 -7.03
CA LEU A 57 1.63 -5.50 -5.63
C LEU A 57 0.38 -5.01 -4.89
N TRP A 58 -0.41 -4.13 -5.52
CA TRP A 58 -1.63 -3.62 -4.93
C TRP A 58 -2.64 -4.74 -4.68
N ALA A 59 -2.82 -5.67 -5.61
CA ALA A 59 -3.69 -6.84 -5.43
C ALA A 59 -3.21 -7.72 -4.26
N CYS A 60 -1.91 -7.98 -4.14
CA CYS A 60 -1.35 -8.74 -3.01
C CYS A 60 -1.60 -8.05 -1.67
N LEU A 61 -1.39 -6.74 -1.58
CA LEU A 61 -1.67 -5.94 -0.37
C LEU A 61 -3.16 -5.89 -0.05
N LEU A 62 -4.02 -5.83 -1.05
CA LEU A 62 -5.45 -5.92 -0.87
C LEU A 62 -5.82 -7.27 -0.24
N LEU A 63 -5.35 -8.40 -0.80
CA LEU A 63 -5.59 -9.73 -0.22
C LEU A 63 -5.06 -9.83 1.22
N TYR A 64 -3.87 -9.29 1.48
CA TYR A 64 -3.28 -9.31 2.82
C TYR A 64 -4.18 -8.61 3.86
N ALA A 65 -4.78 -7.47 3.52
CA ALA A 65 -5.69 -6.74 4.41
C ALA A 65 -6.93 -7.57 4.80
N PHE A 66 -7.42 -8.43 3.90
CA PHE A 66 -8.55 -9.32 4.18
C PHE A 66 -8.15 -10.53 5.04
N ILE A 67 -6.99 -11.11 4.79
CA ILE A 67 -6.46 -12.28 5.53
C ILE A 67 -6.07 -11.90 6.96
N ALA A 68 -5.60 -10.68 7.18
CA ALA A 68 -5.17 -10.23 8.50
C ALA A 68 -6.29 -10.32 9.55
N GLN A 69 -5.93 -10.86 10.71
CA GLN A 69 -6.87 -10.98 11.85
C GLN A 69 -7.15 -9.62 12.49
N ASN A 70 -6.20 -8.68 12.45
CA ASN A 70 -6.32 -7.35 13.05
C ASN A 70 -6.03 -6.26 12.02
N VAL A 71 -7.08 -5.55 11.59
CA VAL A 71 -7.00 -4.48 10.58
C VAL A 71 -6.21 -3.26 11.06
N TRP A 72 -6.18 -2.98 12.36
CA TRP A 72 -5.41 -1.84 12.90
C TRP A 72 -3.91 -2.06 12.77
N LYS A 73 -3.45 -3.32 12.90
CA LYS A 73 -2.06 -3.68 12.61
C LYS A 73 -1.73 -3.48 11.14
N VAL A 74 -2.66 -3.81 10.23
CA VAL A 74 -2.48 -3.58 8.78
C VAL A 74 -2.32 -2.09 8.51
N TRP A 75 -3.19 -1.25 9.07
CA TRP A 75 -3.06 0.21 8.95
C TRP A 75 -1.72 0.73 9.46
N ALA A 76 -1.29 0.30 10.64
CA ALA A 76 0.01 0.71 11.18
C ALA A 76 1.18 0.31 10.27
N ILE A 77 1.17 -0.92 9.75
CA ILE A 77 2.20 -1.40 8.82
C ILE A 77 2.16 -0.61 7.50
N TYR A 78 0.99 -0.38 6.93
CA TYR A 78 0.85 0.32 5.65
C TYR A 78 1.26 1.78 5.76
N LEU A 79 0.86 2.46 6.84
CA LEU A 79 1.29 3.84 7.11
C LEU A 79 2.81 3.90 7.33
N LEU A 80 3.38 2.97 8.09
CA LEU A 80 4.81 2.90 8.32
C LEU A 80 5.58 2.67 7.02
N MET A 81 5.19 1.69 6.21
CA MET A 81 5.82 1.42 4.91
C MET A 81 5.71 2.62 3.97
N THR A 82 4.53 3.25 3.91
CA THR A 82 4.31 4.44 3.08
C THR A 82 5.22 5.59 3.49
N LEU A 83 5.34 5.83 4.80
CA LEU A 83 6.24 6.84 5.34
C LEU A 83 7.70 6.50 4.99
N VAL A 84 8.16 5.28 5.28
CA VAL A 84 9.53 4.85 5.01
C VAL A 84 9.89 4.94 3.52
N PHE A 85 8.99 4.54 2.62
CA PHE A 85 9.24 4.62 1.18
C PHE A 85 9.13 6.04 0.62
N SER A 86 8.35 6.92 1.23
CA SER A 86 8.30 8.32 0.84
C SER A 86 9.48 9.14 1.38
N LEU A 87 10.18 8.67 2.42
CA LEU A 87 11.31 9.40 3.03
C LEU A 87 12.39 9.82 2.01
N PRO A 88 12.91 8.98 1.10
CA PRO A 88 13.93 9.42 0.15
C PRO A 88 13.43 10.57 -0.72
N TYR A 89 12.17 10.56 -1.14
CA TYR A 89 11.59 11.64 -1.93
C TYR A 89 11.36 12.91 -1.10
N LEU A 90 10.84 12.79 0.13
CA LEU A 90 10.59 13.90 1.04
C LEU A 90 11.87 14.53 1.59
N LEU A 91 12.94 13.76 1.78
CA LEU A 91 14.24 14.26 2.23
C LEU A 91 15.06 14.84 1.06
N ASN A 92 14.88 14.34 -0.16
CA ASN A 92 15.40 14.99 -1.38
C ASN A 92 14.60 16.25 -1.77
N PHE A 93 13.56 16.62 -1.03
CA PHE A 93 12.72 17.81 -1.24
C PHE A 93 13.42 19.14 -0.89
N ASN A 94 14.75 19.23 -0.97
CA ASN A 94 15.45 20.51 -0.75
C ASN A 94 16.77 20.70 -1.52
N LEU A 95 17.09 19.90 -2.55
CA LEU A 95 18.37 20.04 -3.28
C LEU A 95 18.30 19.96 -4.82
N HIS A 96 17.14 20.21 -5.46
CA HIS A 96 17.13 20.40 -6.93
C HIS A 96 15.90 21.18 -7.45
N HIS A 97 15.66 22.38 -6.91
CA HIS A 97 14.89 23.45 -7.60
C HIS A 97 15.88 24.49 -8.15
N GLY A 98 16.79 24.05 -9.02
CA GLY A 98 17.81 24.94 -9.58
C GLY A 98 18.71 24.24 -10.59
N SER A 99 18.15 23.95 -11.78
CA SER A 99 18.87 23.92 -13.06
C SER A 99 17.86 23.82 -14.20
#